data_AF-A0A847AMK5-F1
#
_entry.id   AF-A0A847AMK5-F1
#
_cell.length_a   1.000
_cell.length_b   1.000
_cell.length_c   1.000
_cell.angle_alpha   90.00
_cell.angle_beta   90.00
_cell.angle_gamma   90.00
#
_symmetry.space_group_name_H-M   'P 1'
#
loop_
_entity.id
_entity.type
_entity.pdbx_description
1 polymer ?
#
loop_
_entity_poly.entity_id
_entity_poly.type
_entity_poly.pdbx_seq_one_letter_code
_entity_poly.pdbx_strand_id
1 'polypeptide(L)'
;GNWTVEGLLAGRPEALALFHAVRKYIESIGPVTMEAMKSQISFGTETKFAWVWLPQPWDRKRPENSIILTFGLKLNNVTGD
;
A
#
# COMPACT_ATOMS: atom_id res chain seq x y z
N GLY A 1 10.58 -0.19 -14.75
CA GLY A 1 10.68 -1.66 -14.60
C GLY A 1 9.33 -2.18 -14.21
N ASN A 2 8.88 -3.30 -14.78
CA ASN A 2 7.60 -3.92 -14.43
C ASN A 2 7.74 -4.62 -13.08
N TRP A 3 7.58 -3.86 -12.00
CA TRP A 3 7.48 -4.43 -10.67
C TRP A 3 6.09 -5.04 -10.50
N THR A 4 6.00 -6.13 -9.76
CA THR A 4 4.74 -6.78 -9.43
C THR A 4 4.59 -6.86 -7.92
N VAL A 5 3.35 -7.02 -7.45
CA VAL A 5 3.03 -7.23 -6.03
C VAL A 5 3.74 -8.49 -5.54
N GLU A 6 3.66 -9.55 -6.32
CA GLU A 6 4.24 -10.86 -6.01
C GLU A 6 5.76 -10.80 -5.90
N GLY A 7 6.41 -10.00 -6.75
CA GLY A 7 7.86 -9.79 -6.71
C GLY A 7 8.31 -9.03 -5.47
N LEU A 8 7.55 -8.00 -5.07
CA LEU A 8 7.83 -7.22 -3.85
C LEU A 8 7.64 -8.03 -2.57
N LEU A 9 6.69 -8.95 -2.56
CA LEU A 9 6.30 -9.76 -1.40
C LEU A 9 6.82 -11.21 -1.49
N ALA A 10 7.77 -11.47 -2.38
CA ALA A 10 8.32 -12.79 -2.62
C ALA A 10 8.89 -13.41 -1.33
N GLY A 11 8.57 -14.68 -1.09
CA GLY A 11 8.99 -15.41 0.12
C GLY A 11 8.23 -15.04 1.39
N ARG A 12 7.21 -14.18 1.33
CA ARG A 12 6.40 -13.73 2.48
C ARG A 12 4.90 -13.97 2.24
N PRO A 13 4.44 -15.24 2.27
CA PRO A 13 3.06 -15.59 1.91
C PRO A 13 2.02 -14.91 2.81
N GLU A 14 2.32 -14.74 4.10
CA GLU A 14 1.43 -14.04 5.04
C GLU A 14 1.34 -12.54 4.76
N ALA A 15 2.46 -11.89 4.40
CA ALA A 15 2.46 -10.48 4.00
C ALA A 15 1.69 -10.28 2.68
N LEU A 16 1.79 -11.23 1.75
CA LEU A 16 1.00 -11.25 0.51
C LEU A 16 -0.50 -11.39 0.80
N ALA A 17 -0.89 -12.31 1.69
CA ALA A 17 -2.28 -12.47 2.11
C ALA A 17 -2.82 -11.18 2.76
N LEU A 18 -2.02 -10.55 3.64
CA LEU A 18 -2.38 -9.29 4.27
C LEU A 18 -2.51 -8.15 3.25
N PHE A 19 -1.60 -8.08 2.27
CA PHE A 19 -1.72 -7.14 1.15
C PHE A 19 -3.03 -7.34 0.38
N HIS A 20 -3.41 -8.58 0.07
CA HIS A 20 -4.67 -8.85 -0.63
C HIS A 20 -5.90 -8.41 0.18
N ALA A 21 -5.87 -8.58 1.51
CA ALA A 21 -6.93 -8.09 2.38
C ALA A 21 -7.03 -6.55 2.34
N VAL A 22 -5.89 -5.85 2.42
CA VAL A 22 -5.83 -4.38 2.31
C VAL A 22 -6.32 -3.91 0.94
N ARG A 23 -5.84 -4.54 -0.14
CA ARG A 23 -6.25 -4.24 -1.51
C ARG A 23 -7.76 -4.37 -1.69
N LYS A 24 -8.34 -5.50 -1.25
CA LYS A 24 -9.79 -5.73 -1.32
C LYS A 24 -10.57 -4.65 -0.59
N TYR A 25 -10.09 -4.21 0.58
CA TYR A 25 -10.74 -3.14 1.33
C TYR A 25 -10.65 -1.79 0.59
N ILE A 26 -9.47 -1.43 0.09
CA ILE A 26 -9.28 -0.19 -0.68
C ILE A 26 -10.15 -0.17 -1.94
N GLU A 27 -10.17 -1.25 -2.71
CA GLU A 27 -10.99 -1.40 -3.92
C GLU A 27 -12.51 -1.35 -3.63
N SER A 28 -12.93 -1.66 -2.39
CA SER A 28 -14.33 -1.56 -1.98
C SER A 28 -14.83 -0.13 -1.76
N ILE A 29 -13.92 0.83 -1.62
CA ILE A 29 -14.26 2.26 -1.42
C ILE A 29 -14.69 2.92 -2.73
N GLY A 30 -14.22 2.41 -3.87
CA GLY A 30 -14.53 2.93 -5.20
C GLY A 30 -13.45 2.61 -6.22
N PRO A 31 -13.51 3.20 -7.43
CA PRO A 31 -12.49 3.03 -8.45
C PRO A 31 -11.12 3.50 -7.95
N VAL A 32 -10.13 2.62 -7.98
CA VAL A 32 -8.73 2.92 -7.61
C VAL A 32 -7.77 2.42 -8.68
N THR A 33 -6.67 3.14 -8.88
CA THR A 33 -5.51 2.65 -9.62
C THR A 33 -4.48 2.10 -8.64
N MET A 34 -3.76 1.06 -9.07
CA MET A 34 -2.71 0.43 -8.29
C MET A 34 -1.44 0.33 -9.14
N GLU A 35 -0.31 0.71 -8.55
CA GLU A 35 0.99 0.67 -9.21
C GLU A 35 2.02 0.03 -8.27
N ALA A 36 2.67 -1.04 -8.72
CA ALA A 36 3.82 -1.61 -8.04
C ALA A 36 5.12 -0.93 -8.52
N MET A 37 5.95 -0.54 -7.57
CA MET A 37 7.25 0.10 -7.76
C MET A 37 8.34 -0.74 -7.09
N LYS A 38 9.61 -0.32 -7.18
CA LYS A 38 10.75 -1.11 -6.68
C LYS A 38 10.65 -1.52 -5.20
N SER A 39 10.07 -0.68 -4.35
CA SER A 39 10.01 -0.90 -2.90
C SER A 39 8.62 -0.75 -2.29
N GLN A 40 7.61 -0.45 -3.10
CA GLN A 40 6.29 -0.10 -2.60
C GLN A 40 5.20 -0.33 -3.64
N ILE A 41 3.98 -0.46 -3.17
CA ILE A 41 2.76 -0.48 -3.99
C ILE A 41 1.97 0.76 -3.61
N SER A 42 1.60 1.57 -4.59
CA SER A 42 0.77 2.77 -4.35
C SER A 42 -0.64 2.58 -4.88
N PHE A 43 -1.60 3.14 -4.16
CA PHE A 43 -3.00 3.27 -4.56
C PHE A 43 -3.34 4.74 -4.77
N GLY A 44 -4.16 5.02 -5.78
CA GLY A 44 -4.56 6.38 -6.12
C GLY A 44 -5.90 6.46 -6.85
N THR A 45 -6.44 7.66 -6.90
CA THR A 45 -7.50 8.06 -7.83
C THR A 45 -6.89 9.02 -8.84
N GLU A 46 -7.30 10.30 -8.83
CA GLU A 46 -6.57 11.39 -9.45
C GLU A 46 -5.21 11.64 -8.77
N THR A 47 -5.14 11.38 -7.46
CA THR A 47 -3.91 11.51 -6.67
C THR A 47 -3.65 10.24 -5.85
N LYS A 48 -2.37 9.95 -5.58
CA LYS A 48 -1.97 8.83 -4.72
C LYS A 48 -2.35 9.15 -3.27
N PHE A 49 -3.00 8.21 -2.61
CA PHE A 49 -3.49 8.39 -1.24
C PHE A 49 -3.09 7.27 -0.28
N ALA A 50 -2.60 6.12 -0.78
CA ALA A 50 -2.11 5.04 0.07
C ALA A 50 -0.89 4.35 -0.50
N TRP A 51 -0.04 3.84 0.38
CA TRP A 51 1.18 3.13 0.02
C TRP A 51 1.40 1.94 0.95
N VAL A 52 1.78 0.81 0.37
CA VAL A 52 2.16 -0.41 1.07
C VAL A 52 3.62 -0.74 0.77
N TRP A 53 4.40 -1.05 1.80
CA TRP A 53 5.77 -1.55 1.65
C TRP A 53 6.13 -2.51 2.78
N LEU A 54 7.22 -3.27 2.59
CA LEU A 54 7.78 -4.13 3.63
C LEU A 54 8.60 -3.31 4.64
N PRO A 55 8.57 -3.66 5.94
CA PRO A 55 9.50 -3.11 6.91
C PRO A 55 10.94 -3.24 6.45
N GLN A 56 11.74 -2.22 6.75
CA GLN A 56 13.15 -2.24 6.41
C GLN A 56 13.91 -3.25 7.29
N PRO A 57 14.94 -3.95 6.78
CA PRO A 57 15.64 -5.02 7.52
C PRO A 57 16.24 -4.59 8.86
N TRP A 58 16.51 -3.30 9.06
CA TRP A 58 17.04 -2.76 10.31
C TRP A 58 15.95 -2.51 11.37
N ASP A 59 14.67 -2.54 11.03
CA ASP A 59 13.57 -2.38 11.98
C ASP A 59 13.24 -3.71 12.69
N ARG A 60 14.14 -4.09 13.62
CA ARG A 60 14.05 -5.34 14.39
C ARG A 60 12.82 -5.45 15.31
N LYS A 61 12.04 -4.38 15.47
CA LYS A 61 10.85 -4.38 16.35
C LYS A 61 9.59 -4.82 15.62
N ARG A 62 9.63 -4.98 14.29
CA ARG A 62 8.46 -5.34 13.48
C ARG A 62 8.41 -6.84 13.21
N PRO A 63 7.22 -7.46 13.25
CA PRO A 63 7.05 -8.84 12.83
C PRO A 63 7.50 -9.06 11.39
N GLU A 64 8.11 -10.21 11.11
CA GLU A 64 8.67 -10.56 9.79
C GLU A 64 7.62 -10.48 8.66
N ASN A 65 6.37 -10.82 8.96
CA ASN A 65 5.26 -10.84 8.01
C ASN A 65 4.36 -9.60 8.09
N SER A 66 4.82 -8.53 8.73
CA SER A 66 4.09 -7.27 8.74
C SER A 66 4.25 -6.50 7.43
N ILE A 67 3.24 -5.71 7.09
CA ILE A 67 3.32 -4.68 6.05
C ILE A 67 3.17 -3.31 6.72
N ILE A 68 3.75 -2.29 6.12
CA ILE A 68 3.49 -0.90 6.49
C ILE A 68 2.47 -0.35 5.50
N LEU A 69 1.39 0.23 6.03
CA LEU A 69 0.37 0.93 5.27
C LEU A 69 0.35 2.39 5.71
N THR A 70 0.62 3.29 4.77
CA THR A 70 0.58 4.75 5.00
C THR A 70 -0.52 5.37 4.17
N PHE A 71 -1.25 6.32 4.76
CA PHE A 71 -2.26 7.11 4.09
C PHE A 71 -1.84 8.57 3.98
N GLY A 72 -2.05 9.16 2.81
CA GLY A 72 -1.95 10.59 2.57
C GLY A 72 -3.35 11.18 2.57
N LEU A 73 -3.63 12.06 3.52
CA LEU A 73 -4.89 12.78 3.57
C LEU A 73 -4.67 14.16 2.96
N LYS A 74 -5.39 14.45 1.88
CA LYS A 74 -5.50 15.82 1.38
C LYS A 74 -6.60 16.51 2.18
N LEU A 75 -6.23 17.55 2.92
CA LEU A 75 -7.22 18.44 3.52
C LEU A 75 -7.92 19.19 2.38
N ASN A 76 -9.21 18.94 2.21
CA ASN A 76 -10.04 19.82 1.42
C ASN A 76 -10.41 20.98 2.35
N ASN A 77 -9.91 22.18 2.05
CA ASN A 77 -10.45 23.37 2.67
C ASN A 77 -11.91 23.46 2.23
N VAL A 78 -12.84 23.20 3.14
CA VAL A 78 -14.23 23.56 2.94
C VAL A 78 -14.24 25.09 2.94
N THR A 79 -14.21 25.70 1.75
CA THR A 79 -14.65 27.08 1.60
C THR A 79 -16.12 27.07 1.96
N GLY A 80 -16.44 27.55 3.17
CA GLY A 80 -17.81 27.80 3.57
C GLY A 80 -18.39 28.87 2.66
N ASP A 81 -19.52 28.56 2.05
CA ASP A 81 -20.48 29.54 1.55
C ASP A 81 -21.18 30.24 2.72
#